data_AF-A0A2V6YZU9-F1
#
_entry.id   AF-A0A2V6YZU9-F1
#
_cell.length_a   1.000
_cell.length_b   1.000
_cell.length_c   1.000
_cell.angle_alpha   90.00
_cell.angle_beta   90.00
_cell.angle_gamma   90.00
#
_symmetry.space_group_name_H-M   'P 1'
#
loop_
_entity.id
_entity.type
_entity.pdbx_description
1 polymer ?
#
loop_
_entity_poly.entity_id
_entity_poly.type
_entity_poly.pdbx_seq_one_letter_code
_entity_poly.pdbx_strand_id
1 'polypeptide(L)'
;MRWRTPFLGAVLLLSVSALQALGQTKSPPGGTTPGGAIFDHLRDSTTRTVPQTPPPTVRPPDMMWVPDRYVQIPGAESPVLVPGHWERRLSDHEVFTPPLTGRTPQGDIINFPAGTRPPVEERQAP
;
A
#
# COMPACT_ATOMS: atom_id res chain seq x y z
N MET A 1 -44.22 84.09 -21.81
CA MET A 1 -43.46 85.37 -21.88
C MET A 1 -43.32 85.90 -20.45
N ARG A 2 -42.16 86.50 -20.15
CA ARG A 2 -41.71 87.11 -18.87
C ARG A 2 -40.87 86.21 -17.94
N TRP A 3 -39.62 86.08 -18.38
CA TRP A 3 -38.39 86.02 -17.59
C TRP A 3 -38.45 86.84 -16.28
N ARG A 4 -37.81 86.32 -15.22
CA ARG A 4 -36.72 86.98 -14.45
C ARG A 4 -36.36 86.19 -13.17
N THR A 5 -35.22 85.51 -13.19
CA THR A 5 -34.26 85.46 -12.06
C THR A 5 -33.35 86.70 -12.19
N PRO A 6 -32.59 87.17 -11.17
CA PRO A 6 -31.82 86.38 -10.19
C PRO A 6 -31.79 86.97 -8.76
N PHE A 7 -31.18 86.30 -7.78
CA PHE A 7 -30.15 86.91 -6.93
C PHE A 7 -29.41 85.87 -6.07
N LEU A 8 -28.12 86.19 -5.90
CA LEU A 8 -27.02 85.55 -5.22
C LEU A 8 -27.31 84.83 -3.89
N GLY A 9 -26.60 83.70 -3.70
CA GLY A 9 -26.28 83.13 -2.40
C GLY A 9 -25.02 82.28 -2.50
N ALA A 10 -23.85 82.93 -2.53
CA ALA A 10 -22.56 82.26 -2.44
C ALA A 10 -22.21 82.03 -0.96
N VAL A 11 -22.05 80.77 -0.55
CA VAL A 11 -21.33 80.42 0.67
C VAL A 11 -20.38 79.27 0.33
N LEU A 12 -19.10 79.62 0.18
CA LEU A 12 -17.98 78.69 0.15
C LEU A 12 -17.76 78.15 1.56
N LEU A 13 -17.99 76.85 1.75
CA LEU A 13 -17.45 76.11 2.90
C LEU A 13 -16.22 75.34 2.44
N LEU A 14 -15.05 75.86 2.83
CA LEU A 14 -13.75 75.20 2.76
C LEU A 14 -13.75 73.97 3.67
N SER A 15 -13.79 72.77 3.10
CA SER A 15 -13.41 71.54 3.82
C SER A 15 -12.08 71.03 3.30
N VAL A 16 -11.01 71.49 3.95
CA VAL A 16 -9.70 70.83 3.92
C VAL A 16 -9.85 69.51 4.66
N SER A 17 -9.78 68.39 3.96
CA SER A 17 -9.64 67.07 4.58
C SER A 17 -8.84 66.13 3.69
N ALA A 18 -7.53 66.20 3.91
CA ALA A 18 -6.60 65.09 3.98
C ALA A 18 -6.66 64.04 2.85
N LEU A 19 -5.71 64.17 1.93
CA LEU A 19 -5.02 63.02 1.35
C LEU A 19 -4.51 62.13 2.51
N GLN A 20 -5.26 61.09 2.87
CA GLN A 20 -4.73 59.99 3.67
C GLN A 20 -4.50 58.80 2.75
N ALA A 21 -3.27 58.79 2.26
CA ALA A 21 -2.42 57.64 1.98
C ALA A 21 -3.15 56.28 1.82
N LEU A 22 -3.10 55.79 0.58
CA LEU A 22 -3.13 54.37 0.27
C LEU A 22 -2.14 53.64 1.18
N GLY A 23 -2.64 52.78 2.05
CA GLY A 23 -1.73 51.94 2.83
C GLY A 23 -2.36 51.28 4.01
N GLN A 24 -3.42 50.50 3.82
CA GLN A 24 -3.77 49.37 4.70
C GLN A 24 -4.60 48.35 3.91
N THR A 25 -4.07 47.79 2.82
CA THR A 25 -4.55 46.48 2.34
C THR A 25 -3.89 45.42 3.20
N LYS A 26 -4.53 45.08 4.32
CA LYS A 26 -4.26 43.81 5.01
C LYS A 26 -4.49 42.71 3.97
N SER A 27 -3.42 42.04 3.54
CA SER A 27 -3.56 40.89 2.64
C SER A 27 -4.47 39.87 3.32
N PRO A 28 -5.55 39.41 2.64
CA PRO A 28 -6.40 38.37 3.21
C PRO A 28 -5.54 37.13 3.48
N PRO A 29 -5.76 36.42 4.60
CA PRO A 29 -5.19 35.10 4.77
C PRO A 29 -5.85 34.17 3.73
N GLY A 30 -5.16 33.92 2.62
CA GLY A 30 -5.59 32.97 1.59
C GLY A 30 -6.41 33.58 0.46
N GLY A 31 -6.32 32.94 -0.71
CA GLY A 31 -6.56 33.49 -2.04
C GLY A 31 -7.94 34.11 -2.29
N THR A 32 -7.92 35.33 -2.84
CA THR A 32 -9.07 35.93 -3.57
C THR A 32 -8.67 36.52 -4.93
N THR A 33 -7.38 36.42 -5.31
CA THR A 33 -6.89 36.75 -6.66
C THR A 33 -6.86 35.49 -7.53
N PRO A 34 -7.15 35.57 -8.85
CA PRO A 34 -7.11 34.42 -9.75
C PRO A 34 -5.81 33.59 -9.70
N GLY A 35 -4.67 34.23 -9.40
CA GLY A 35 -3.39 33.55 -9.21
C GLY A 35 -3.31 32.71 -7.92
N GLY A 36 -3.98 33.11 -6.83
CA GLY A 36 -3.97 32.38 -5.56
C GLY A 36 -4.68 31.03 -5.65
N ALA A 37 -5.79 30.97 -6.38
CA ALA A 37 -6.56 29.74 -6.60
C ALA A 37 -5.74 28.64 -7.31
N ILE A 38 -4.79 29.02 -8.18
CA ILE A 38 -3.91 28.07 -8.87
C ILE A 38 -2.94 27.42 -7.87
N PHE A 39 -2.36 28.21 -6.96
CA PHE A 39 -1.44 27.69 -5.96
C PHE A 39 -2.14 26.85 -4.88
N ASP A 40 -3.36 27.22 -4.49
CA ASP A 40 -4.17 26.42 -3.58
C ASP A 40 -4.57 25.08 -4.24
N HIS A 41 -4.97 25.07 -5.52
CA HIS A 41 -5.26 23.84 -6.25
C HIS A 41 -4.02 22.95 -6.40
N LEU A 42 -2.84 23.54 -6.66
CA LEU A 42 -1.58 22.80 -6.73
C LEU A 42 -1.24 22.17 -5.37
N ARG A 43 -1.35 22.94 -4.28
CA ARG A 43 -1.14 22.43 -2.92
C ARG A 43 -2.10 21.29 -2.64
N ASP A 44 -3.40 21.48 -2.86
CA ASP A 44 -4.40 20.46 -2.59
C ASP A 44 -4.20 19.21 -3.45
N SER A 45 -3.72 19.34 -4.68
CA SER A 45 -3.39 18.19 -5.53
C SER A 45 -2.17 17.39 -5.04
N THR A 46 -1.21 18.07 -4.41
CA THR A 46 0.06 17.48 -3.98
C THR A 46 0.05 17.03 -2.53
N THR A 47 -0.83 17.57 -1.69
CA THR A 47 -0.96 17.22 -0.27
C THR A 47 -2.20 16.38 0.03
N ARG A 48 -3.01 16.03 -0.98
CA ARG A 48 -4.18 15.16 -0.78
C ARG A 48 -3.71 13.79 -0.31
N THR A 49 -4.21 13.38 0.86
CA THR A 49 -4.00 12.03 1.38
C THR A 49 -4.50 11.00 0.37
N VAL A 50 -3.66 10.02 0.07
CA VAL A 50 -4.03 8.90 -0.79
C VAL A 50 -5.05 8.02 -0.07
N PRO A 51 -6.18 7.64 -0.71
CA PRO A 51 -7.12 6.68 -0.14
C PRO A 51 -6.39 5.41 0.31
N GLN A 52 -6.51 5.08 1.59
CA GLN A 52 -5.93 3.86 2.13
C GLN A 52 -6.88 2.69 1.89
N THR A 53 -6.36 1.57 1.41
CA THR A 53 -7.09 0.30 1.34
C THR A 53 -6.65 -0.58 2.50
N PRO A 54 -7.54 -1.36 3.14
CA PRO A 54 -7.14 -2.34 4.13
C PRO A 54 -6.09 -3.31 3.55
N PRO A 55 -5.12 -3.79 4.37
CA PRO A 55 -4.19 -4.82 3.93
C PRO A 55 -4.95 -6.07 3.42
N PRO A 56 -4.46 -6.74 2.37
CA PRO A 56 -5.07 -7.98 1.91
C PRO A 56 -4.97 -9.04 3.01
N THR A 57 -6.03 -9.84 3.17
CA THR A 57 -5.96 -11.06 3.99
C THR A 57 -5.10 -12.09 3.25
N VAL A 58 -3.86 -12.29 3.71
CA VAL A 58 -2.98 -13.32 3.16
C VAL A 58 -3.35 -14.66 3.79
N ARG A 59 -3.79 -15.62 2.96
CA ARG A 59 -3.92 -17.02 3.37
C ARG A 59 -2.60 -17.75 3.11
N PRO A 60 -2.18 -18.67 3.99
CA PRO A 60 -1.05 -19.54 3.69
C PRO A 60 -1.28 -20.29 2.37
N PRO A 61 -0.22 -20.58 1.61
CA PRO A 61 -0.35 -21.35 0.39
C PRO A 61 -0.95 -22.73 0.66
N ASP A 62 -1.85 -23.17 -0.21
CA ASP A 62 -2.39 -24.53 -0.15
C ASP A 62 -1.35 -25.57 -0.54
N MET A 63 -0.31 -25.17 -1.29
CA MET A 63 0.78 -26.03 -1.76
C MET A 63 2.12 -25.49 -1.25
N MET A 64 2.98 -26.37 -0.73
CA MET A 64 4.31 -26.05 -0.23
C MET A 64 5.36 -26.84 -0.99
N TRP A 65 6.42 -26.16 -1.44
CA TRP A 65 7.56 -26.82 -2.08
C TRP A 65 8.49 -27.36 -0.99
N VAL A 66 8.76 -28.66 -1.06
CA VAL A 66 9.80 -29.33 -0.28
C VAL A 66 11.02 -29.51 -1.19
N PRO A 67 12.19 -28.94 -0.86
CA PRO A 67 13.42 -29.15 -1.62
C PRO A 67 13.92 -30.59 -1.57
N ASP A 68 14.88 -30.92 -2.45
CA ASP A 68 15.61 -32.18 -2.38
C ASP A 68 16.25 -32.36 -0.98
N ARG A 69 16.15 -33.57 -0.42
CA ARG A 69 16.76 -33.88 0.89
C ARG A 69 17.28 -35.30 0.96
N TYR A 70 18.35 -35.48 1.74
CA TYR A 70 18.82 -36.80 2.14
C TYR A 70 18.16 -37.18 3.46
N VAL A 71 17.42 -38.29 3.48
CA VAL A 71 16.73 -38.79 4.67
C VAL A 71 17.35 -40.10 5.14
N GLN A 72 17.61 -40.20 6.44
CA GLN A 72 18.01 -41.48 7.03
C GLN A 72 16.75 -42.31 7.27
N ILE A 73 16.72 -43.53 6.72
CA ILE A 73 15.58 -44.42 6.85
C ILE A 73 16.00 -45.66 7.63
N PRO A 74 15.18 -46.11 8.61
CA PRO A 74 15.43 -47.38 9.29
C PRO A 74 15.57 -48.52 8.27
N GLY A 75 16.69 -49.24 8.31
CA GLY A 75 16.98 -50.36 7.41
C GLY A 75 17.71 -49.98 6.11
N ALA A 76 17.86 -48.69 5.80
CA ALA A 76 18.75 -48.25 4.73
C ALA A 76 20.17 -48.02 5.26
N GLU A 77 21.18 -48.60 4.61
CA GLU A 77 22.59 -48.46 4.99
C GLU A 77 23.14 -47.05 4.78
N SER A 78 22.50 -46.25 3.92
CA SER A 78 22.90 -44.89 3.58
C SER A 78 21.68 -43.98 3.46
N PRO A 79 21.85 -42.65 3.67
CA PRO A 79 20.77 -41.69 3.47
C PRO A 79 20.19 -41.77 2.05
N VAL A 80 18.87 -41.70 1.96
CA VAL A 80 18.13 -41.78 0.70
C VAL A 80 17.90 -40.38 0.18
N LEU A 81 18.31 -40.09 -1.07
CA LEU A 81 17.94 -38.86 -1.75
C LEU A 81 16.46 -38.90 -2.10
N VAL A 82 15.69 -37.94 -1.59
CA VAL A 82 14.30 -37.71 -1.97
C VAL A 82 14.22 -36.46 -2.81
N PRO A 83 13.75 -36.56 -4.07
CA PRO A 83 13.60 -35.40 -4.93
C PRO A 83 12.61 -34.38 -4.38
N GLY A 84 12.82 -33.13 -4.75
CA GLY A 84 11.95 -32.02 -4.43
C GLY A 84 10.56 -32.25 -5.00
N HIS A 85 9.56 -31.91 -4.20
CA HIS A 85 8.17 -32.20 -4.50
C HIS A 85 7.26 -31.15 -3.87
N TRP A 86 6.02 -31.11 -4.36
CA TRP A 86 4.98 -30.28 -3.77
C TRP A 86 4.16 -31.10 -2.78
N GLU A 87 3.93 -30.54 -1.59
CA GLU A 87 2.99 -31.05 -0.60
C GLU A 87 1.76 -30.16 -0.54
N ARG A 88 0.60 -30.73 -0.23
CA ARG A 88 -0.63 -29.96 -0.05
C ARG A 88 -0.92 -29.78 1.43
N ARG A 89 -1.08 -28.55 1.89
CA ARG A 89 -1.50 -28.24 3.26
C ARG A 89 -2.94 -28.71 3.48
N LEU A 90 -3.16 -29.47 4.55
CA LEU A 90 -4.50 -29.90 4.99
C LEU A 90 -4.94 -29.12 6.23
N SER A 91 -4.00 -28.84 7.13
CA SER A 91 -4.18 -28.01 8.33
C SER A 91 -2.86 -27.35 8.72
N ASP A 92 -2.83 -26.69 9.88
CA ASP A 92 -1.59 -26.12 10.41
C ASP A 92 -0.56 -27.20 10.81
N HIS A 93 -1.00 -28.44 11.04
CA HIS A 93 -0.16 -29.57 11.51
C HIS A 93 -0.21 -30.79 10.60
N GLU A 94 -0.88 -30.71 9.45
CA GLU A 94 -1.00 -31.82 8.53
C GLU A 94 -0.81 -31.37 7.09
N VAL A 95 -0.02 -32.14 6.37
CA VAL A 95 0.20 -32.04 4.94
C VAL A 95 -0.10 -33.37 4.28
N PHE A 96 -0.57 -33.33 3.04
CA PHE A 96 -0.64 -34.47 2.16
C PHE A 96 0.63 -34.52 1.32
N THR A 97 1.44 -35.55 1.55
CA THR A 97 2.63 -35.84 0.75
C THR A 97 2.24 -36.77 -0.40
N PRO A 98 2.61 -36.46 -1.66
CA PRO A 98 2.38 -37.35 -2.80
C PRO A 98 3.17 -38.65 -2.67
N PRO A 99 2.93 -39.67 -3.50
CA PRO A 99 3.84 -40.81 -3.55
C PRO A 99 5.20 -40.34 -4.06
N LEU A 100 6.28 -40.80 -3.42
CA LEU A 100 7.65 -40.38 -3.72
C LEU A 100 8.53 -41.59 -4.00
N THR A 101 9.59 -41.34 -4.75
CA THR A 101 10.63 -42.31 -5.03
C THR A 101 11.96 -41.72 -4.62
N GLY A 102 12.61 -42.33 -3.64
CA GLY A 102 13.95 -41.99 -3.21
C GLY A 102 15.00 -42.92 -3.80
N ARG A 103 16.26 -42.46 -3.78
CA ARG A 103 17.40 -43.21 -4.30
C ARG A 103 18.55 -43.27 -3.31
N THR A 104 19.11 -44.46 -3.08
CA THR A 104 20.35 -44.60 -2.29
C THR A 104 21.56 -44.15 -3.11
N PRO A 105 22.70 -43.81 -2.49
CA PRO A 105 23.95 -43.52 -3.21
C PRO A 105 24.42 -44.68 -4.11
N GLN A 106 24.10 -45.91 -3.74
CA GLN A 106 24.39 -47.15 -4.49
C GLN A 106 23.45 -47.34 -5.69
N GLY A 107 22.36 -46.56 -5.74
CA GLY A 107 21.43 -46.52 -6.86
C GLY A 107 20.14 -47.29 -6.64
N ASP A 108 19.92 -47.87 -5.46
CA ASP A 108 18.69 -48.57 -5.10
C ASP A 108 17.51 -47.62 -5.01
N ILE A 109 16.32 -48.15 -5.28
CA ILE A 109 15.08 -47.40 -5.30
C ILE A 109 14.25 -47.73 -4.06
N ILE A 110 13.80 -46.68 -3.36
CA ILE A 110 12.90 -46.81 -2.20
C ILE A 110 11.64 -46.02 -2.49
N ASN A 111 10.48 -46.65 -2.36
CA ASN A 111 9.19 -46.02 -2.60
C ASN A 111 8.55 -45.59 -1.28
N PHE A 112 8.06 -44.35 -1.24
CA PHE A 112 7.29 -43.81 -0.14
C PHE A 112 5.83 -43.69 -0.58
N PRO A 113 4.89 -44.31 0.16
CA PRO A 113 3.48 -44.19 -0.16
C PRO A 113 3.01 -42.77 0.12
N ALA A 114 2.04 -42.31 -0.67
CA ALA A 114 1.32 -41.08 -0.41
C ALA A 114 0.61 -41.14 0.95
N GLY A 115 0.42 -39.99 1.59
CA GLY A 115 -0.37 -39.95 2.82
C GLY A 115 -0.35 -38.61 3.55
N THR A 116 -1.16 -38.55 4.60
CA THR A 116 -1.13 -37.44 5.56
C THR A 116 0.06 -37.61 6.49
N ARG A 117 0.83 -36.53 6.65
CA ARG A 117 2.05 -36.45 7.45
C ARG A 117 2.05 -35.14 8.24
N PRO A 118 2.81 -35.06 9.35
CA PRO A 118 3.23 -33.78 9.91
C PRO A 118 4.02 -32.96 8.87
N PRO A 119 4.23 -31.65 9.10
CA PRO A 119 5.10 -30.82 8.28
C PRO A 119 6.53 -31.38 8.15
N VAL A 120 7.20 -31.03 7.06
CA VAL A 120 8.53 -31.55 6.70
C VAL A 120 9.61 -31.28 7.74
N GLU A 121 9.47 -30.20 8.51
CA GLU A 121 10.33 -29.80 9.62
C GLU A 121 10.19 -30.71 10.86
N GLU A 122 9.03 -31.37 11.00
CA GLU A 122 8.68 -32.18 12.17
C GLU A 122 8.94 -33.68 11.94
N ARG A 123 9.35 -34.07 10.72
CA ARG A 123 9.47 -35.48 10.30
C ARG A 123 10.84 -35.84 9.73
N GLN A 124 11.30 -37.03 10.09
CA GLN A 124 12.57 -37.56 9.58
C GLN A 124 12.45 -38.19 8.20
N ALA A 125 11.27 -38.72 7.85
CA ALA A 125 11.01 -39.42 6.60
C ALA A 125 9.88 -38.79 5.77
N PRO A 126 9.85 -39.02 4.44
CA PRO A 126 8.83 -38.52 3.52
C PRO A 126 7.46 -39.18 3.66
#